data_AF-A0A9N8DQE3-F1
#
_entry.id   AF-A0A9N8DQE3-F1
#
_cell.length_a   1.000
_cell.length_b   1.000
_cell.length_c   1.000
_cell.angle_alpha   90.00
_cell.angle_beta   90.00
_cell.angle_gamma   90.00
#
_symmetry.space_group_name_H-M   'P 1'
#
loop_
_entity.id
_entity.type
_entity.pdbx_description
1 polymer ?
#
loop_
_entity_poly.entity_id
_entity_poly.type
_entity_poly.pdbx_seq_one_letter_code
_entity_poly.pdbx_strand_id
1 'polypeptide(L)'
;MVVVQHVPRKGGGSFGSNTSGVIVILVLLNLLFFQLGRNYGAQEAPLSLSATSSSLLSFGTSSTEQDPLRPQSGSAAPLPSLRALQANAVAQAKKNSIYGGHGDGQHLGGWTEIDINGLSPFLWRHMMTKFGIHSIIDVGCGRGISTTWFLMNGMDALCVEGSHDAYLNSVLPNKEQQMVEHDFSRGPYWPQKTYDAVWCVEFLEHVGRNFHKNYLPVFRKAAMLFVTHSTWGGWHHVEIHTDDWWIHKFELYGFKYMPELTIEVRETARQEAMQGPPAVNGAPPNPQNLYNMLVFFNPAVGALPQHAHLFAEPGCYKPPQKAPDGKLIRKNRDCGGPAIEGMSSGEETPLPPQFQPLPVLEANQRKWEEHIQKFIKTSAPVAAKNA
;
A
#
# COMPACT_ATOMS: atom_id res chain seq x y z
N MET A 1 31.10 -3.83 -48.97
CA MET A 1 30.36 -3.66 -50.23
C MET A 1 28.87 -3.71 -49.90
N VAL A 2 28.29 -2.57 -49.57
CA VAL A 2 26.84 -2.38 -49.44
C VAL A 2 26.54 -0.98 -49.96
N VAL A 3 25.49 -0.93 -50.76
CA VAL A 3 25.17 0.05 -51.79
C VAL A 3 24.58 1.34 -51.19
N VAL A 4 25.06 2.46 -51.72
CA VAL A 4 24.53 3.82 -51.53
C VAL A 4 23.21 3.95 -52.30
N GLN A 5 22.13 4.35 -51.65
CA GLN A 5 20.94 4.86 -52.32
C GLN A 5 20.83 6.38 -52.13
N HIS A 6 20.87 7.07 -53.27
CA HIS A 6 20.61 8.49 -53.45
C HIS A 6 19.14 8.83 -53.22
N VAL A 7 18.87 9.92 -52.51
CA VAL A 7 17.57 10.63 -52.49
C VAL A 7 17.81 12.07 -52.96
N PRO A 8 17.01 12.60 -53.91
CA PRO A 8 17.32 13.87 -54.57
C PRO A 8 16.87 15.11 -53.77
N ARG A 9 17.65 16.19 -53.93
CA ARG A 9 17.36 17.55 -53.46
C ARG A 9 16.19 18.18 -54.23
N LYS A 10 15.22 18.74 -53.48
CA LYS A 10 14.37 19.89 -53.88
C LYS A 10 14.60 20.93 -52.78
N GLY A 11 15.11 22.13 -53.04
CA GLY A 11 14.45 23.20 -53.78
C GLY A 11 14.34 24.38 -52.79
N GLY A 12 15.24 25.35 -52.89
CA GLY A 12 15.32 26.48 -51.96
C GLY A 12 14.15 27.46 -52.13
N GLY A 13 13.54 27.83 -51.01
CA GLY A 13 12.62 28.96 -50.89
C GLY A 13 13.16 29.94 -49.85
N SER A 14 13.53 31.13 -50.29
CA SER A 14 13.90 32.27 -49.45
C SER A 14 12.66 32.80 -48.74
N PHE A 15 12.62 32.71 -47.40
CA PHE A 15 11.67 33.44 -46.57
C PHE A 15 12.42 34.57 -45.86
N GLY A 16 12.30 35.79 -46.39
CA GLY A 16 12.70 36.99 -45.68
C GLY A 16 11.74 37.23 -44.52
N SER A 17 12.19 36.96 -43.29
CA SER A 17 11.42 37.30 -42.09
C SER A 17 11.69 38.75 -41.70
N ASN A 18 10.62 39.54 -41.66
CA ASN A 18 10.64 40.95 -41.31
C ASN A 18 10.74 41.09 -39.78
N THR A 19 11.97 41.00 -39.26
CA THR A 19 12.30 40.95 -37.81
C THR A 19 11.78 42.15 -37.01
N SER A 20 11.50 43.28 -37.66
CA SER A 20 10.94 44.46 -37.00
C SER A 20 9.48 44.29 -36.54
N GLY A 21 8.66 43.49 -37.24
CA GLY A 21 7.25 43.31 -36.87
C GLY A 21 7.06 42.47 -35.60
N VAL A 22 7.92 41.47 -35.39
CA VAL A 22 7.85 40.57 -34.23
C VAL A 22 8.27 41.29 -32.95
N ILE A 23 9.26 42.18 -33.04
CA ILE A 23 9.75 42.95 -31.88
C ILE A 23 8.66 43.94 -31.40
N VAL A 24 7.95 44.60 -32.31
CA VAL A 24 6.86 45.53 -31.94
C VAL A 24 5.72 44.80 -31.22
N ILE A 25 5.36 43.59 -31.66
CA ILE A 25 4.31 42.78 -31.01
C ILE A 25 4.71 42.38 -29.59
N LEU A 26 5.98 41.98 -29.39
CA LEU A 26 6.48 41.59 -28.06
C LEU A 26 6.57 42.76 -27.07
N VAL A 27 6.88 43.97 -27.56
CA VAL A 27 6.89 45.20 -26.73
C VAL A 27 5.48 45.60 -26.33
N LEU A 28 4.51 45.52 -27.26
CA LEU A 28 3.10 45.84 -26.96
C LEU A 28 2.48 44.84 -25.98
N LEU A 29 2.81 43.54 -26.08
CA LEU A 29 2.39 42.52 -25.11
C LEU A 29 2.96 42.78 -23.71
N ASN A 30 4.24 43.15 -23.58
CA ASN A 30 4.84 43.48 -22.28
C ASN A 30 4.20 44.73 -21.64
N LEU A 31 3.90 45.76 -22.43
CA LEU A 31 3.21 46.95 -21.93
C LEU A 31 1.78 46.63 -21.44
N LEU A 32 1.09 45.70 -22.11
CA LEU A 32 -0.24 45.24 -21.68
C LEU A 32 -0.17 44.48 -20.34
N PHE A 33 0.80 43.58 -20.16
CA PHE A 33 1.02 42.88 -18.88
C PHE A 33 1.40 43.83 -17.74
N PHE A 34 2.20 44.86 -18.03
CA PHE A 34 2.58 45.86 -17.03
C PHE A 34 1.39 46.74 -16.60
N GLN A 35 0.49 47.10 -17.52
CA GLN A 35 -0.72 47.85 -17.21
C GLN A 35 -1.75 47.01 -16.43
N LEU A 36 -1.90 45.73 -16.76
CA LEU A 36 -2.77 44.81 -16.03
C LEU A 36 -2.26 44.50 -14.61
N GLY A 37 -0.94 44.39 -14.42
CA GLY A 37 -0.31 44.23 -13.10
C GLY A 37 -0.50 45.44 -12.17
N ARG A 38 -0.61 46.65 -12.74
CA ARG A 38 -0.86 47.89 -11.97
C ARG A 38 -2.31 48.03 -11.48
N ASN A 39 -3.27 47.37 -12.14
CA ASN A 39 -4.69 47.40 -11.77
C ASN A 39 -5.08 46.33 -10.73
N TYR A 40 -4.20 45.37 -10.44
CA TYR A 40 -4.44 44.28 -9.48
C TYR A 40 -3.65 44.40 -8.15
N GLY A 41 -2.88 45.47 -7.97
CA GLY A 41 -2.07 45.71 -6.76
C GLY A 41 -2.44 47.01 -6.07
N ALA A 42 -3.57 47.06 -5.37
CA ALA A 42 -3.90 48.16 -4.46
C ALA A 42 -4.87 47.70 -3.36
N GLN A 43 -4.34 47.10 -2.30
CA GLN A 43 -4.96 47.15 -0.97
C GLN A 43 -3.88 46.91 0.10
N GLU A 44 -3.07 47.93 0.37
CA GLU A 44 -2.30 48.01 1.62
C GLU A 44 -3.19 48.68 2.68
N ALA A 45 -3.44 47.96 3.78
CA ALA A 45 -4.02 48.52 5.01
C ALA A 45 -2.90 48.67 6.05
N PRO A 46 -2.89 49.74 6.87
CA PRO A 46 -1.74 50.07 7.70
C PRO A 46 -1.65 49.19 8.95
N LEU A 47 -0.43 48.76 9.26
CA LEU A 47 -0.03 48.15 10.52
C LEU A 47 -0.11 49.18 11.66
N SER A 48 -0.99 48.97 12.64
CA SER A 48 -0.93 49.63 13.94
C SER A 48 -0.60 48.60 15.03
N LEU A 49 0.59 48.71 15.61
CA LEU A 49 1.00 48.04 16.84
C LEU A 49 0.34 48.74 18.04
N SER A 50 -0.42 47.98 18.84
CA SER A 50 -0.58 48.31 20.27
C SER A 50 -0.51 47.02 21.10
N ALA A 51 0.53 46.93 21.92
CA ALA A 51 0.69 45.90 22.92
C ALA A 51 -0.06 46.31 24.19
N THR A 52 -1.02 45.49 24.64
CA THR A 52 -1.47 45.44 26.04
C THR A 52 -2.00 44.05 26.39
N SER A 53 -1.24 43.38 27.26
CA SER A 53 -1.65 42.55 28.41
C SER A 53 -2.86 41.60 28.30
N SER A 54 -2.54 40.31 28.47
CA SER A 54 -3.19 39.35 29.38
C SER A 54 -4.71 39.24 29.35
N SER A 55 -5.18 38.26 28.58
CA SER A 55 -6.33 37.45 28.96
C SER A 55 -6.21 36.08 28.32
N LEU A 56 -6.08 35.06 29.17
CA LEU A 56 -6.30 33.65 28.84
C LEU A 56 -7.73 33.52 28.28
N LEU A 57 -7.86 33.64 26.96
CA LEU A 57 -9.07 33.26 26.27
C LEU A 57 -9.00 31.76 26.02
N SER A 58 -9.73 31.03 26.86
CA SER A 58 -10.24 29.70 26.55
C SER A 58 -11.04 29.79 25.24
N PHE A 59 -10.40 29.47 24.12
CA PHE A 59 -11.09 29.23 22.86
C PHE A 59 -11.72 27.84 22.91
N GLY A 60 -12.86 27.75 23.58
CA GLY A 60 -13.89 26.80 23.22
C GLY A 60 -14.54 27.26 21.93
N THR A 61 -14.00 26.83 20.79
CA THR A 61 -14.68 26.89 19.50
C THR A 61 -14.67 25.51 18.88
N SER A 62 -15.80 24.83 19.06
CA SER A 62 -16.29 23.73 18.26
C SER A 62 -16.39 24.15 16.79
N SER A 63 -15.28 24.02 16.08
CA SER A 63 -15.24 23.74 14.65
C SER A 63 -14.14 22.70 14.49
N THR A 64 -14.52 21.43 14.42
CA THR A 64 -13.61 20.35 14.05
C THR A 64 -13.19 20.56 12.60
N GLU A 65 -12.27 21.49 12.34
CA GLU A 65 -11.33 21.32 11.24
C GLU A 65 -10.50 20.11 11.62
N GLN A 66 -11.02 18.92 11.30
CA GLN A 66 -10.26 17.70 11.37
C GLN A 66 -9.10 17.88 10.39
N ASP A 67 -7.90 17.99 10.95
CA ASP A 67 -6.64 17.88 10.21
C ASP A 67 -6.79 16.74 9.19
N PRO A 68 -6.79 17.02 7.88
CA PRO A 68 -7.08 16.03 6.85
C PRO A 68 -6.02 14.94 6.78
N LEU A 69 -4.90 15.10 7.48
CA LEU A 69 -3.83 14.12 7.59
C LEU A 69 -3.97 13.23 8.84
N ARG A 70 -4.82 13.59 9.81
CA ARG A 70 -5.04 12.75 11.00
C ARG A 70 -5.94 11.55 10.70
N PRO A 71 -5.70 10.41 11.37
CA PRO A 71 -6.62 9.29 11.35
C PRO A 71 -8.00 9.70 11.88
N GLN A 72 -9.06 9.30 11.19
CA GLN A 72 -10.42 9.59 11.64
C GLN A 72 -10.71 8.92 12.99
N SER A 73 -11.43 9.60 13.87
CA SER A 73 -11.93 8.99 15.11
C SER A 73 -13.09 8.03 14.83
N GLY A 74 -13.31 7.08 15.76
CA GLY A 74 -14.39 6.08 15.63
C GLY A 74 -14.19 5.16 14.43
N SER A 75 -15.29 4.55 13.99
CA SER A 75 -15.39 3.70 12.79
C SER A 75 -16.42 4.23 11.81
N ALA A 76 -16.23 3.93 10.53
CA ALA A 76 -17.25 4.13 9.51
C ALA A 76 -18.06 2.85 9.31
N ALA A 77 -19.33 3.01 8.94
CA ALA A 77 -20.19 1.87 8.63
C ALA A 77 -19.72 1.16 7.33
N PRO A 78 -19.67 -0.18 7.30
CA PRO A 78 -19.38 -0.91 6.08
C PRO A 78 -20.52 -0.75 5.07
N LEU A 79 -20.17 -0.79 3.78
CA LEU A 79 -21.07 -0.56 2.66
C LEU A 79 -20.80 -1.67 1.63
N PRO A 80 -21.44 -2.84 1.75
CA PRO A 80 -21.17 -3.98 0.85
C PRO A 80 -21.50 -3.62 -0.60
N SER A 81 -20.97 -4.35 -1.58
CA SER A 81 -21.40 -4.19 -2.98
C SER A 81 -22.93 -4.27 -3.12
N LEU A 82 -23.49 -3.55 -4.09
CA LEU A 82 -24.89 -3.76 -4.47
C LEU A 82 -25.02 -5.13 -5.11
N ARG A 83 -26.12 -5.86 -4.86
CA ARG A 83 -26.39 -7.13 -5.55
C ARG A 83 -26.93 -6.86 -6.95
N ALA A 84 -26.49 -7.63 -7.93
CA ALA A 84 -27.01 -7.51 -9.29
C ALA A 84 -28.50 -7.88 -9.33
N LEU A 85 -29.30 -7.09 -10.04
CA LEU A 85 -30.63 -7.50 -10.44
C LEU A 85 -30.51 -8.71 -11.37
N GLN A 86 -31.41 -9.71 -11.25
CA GLN A 86 -31.33 -10.99 -11.96
C GLN A 86 -31.02 -10.87 -13.47
N ALA A 87 -31.55 -9.85 -14.16
CA ALA A 87 -31.32 -9.63 -15.59
C ALA A 87 -29.87 -9.19 -15.93
N ASN A 88 -29.20 -8.44 -15.04
CA ASN A 88 -27.84 -7.93 -15.25
C ASN A 88 -26.78 -8.96 -14.81
N ALA A 89 -27.08 -9.78 -13.80
CA ALA A 89 -26.20 -10.86 -13.32
C ALA A 89 -25.84 -11.84 -14.45
N VAL A 90 -26.79 -12.15 -15.34
CA VAL A 90 -26.59 -13.06 -16.48
C VAL A 90 -25.70 -12.44 -17.58
N ALA A 91 -25.73 -11.12 -17.75
CA ALA A 91 -24.88 -10.43 -18.72
C ALA A 91 -23.43 -10.27 -18.22
N GLN A 92 -23.25 -10.06 -16.92
CA GLN A 92 -21.95 -9.92 -16.25
C GLN A 92 -21.23 -11.28 -16.14
N ALA A 93 -21.96 -12.36 -15.81
CA ALA A 93 -21.41 -13.72 -15.77
C ALA A 93 -20.92 -14.27 -17.12
N LYS A 94 -21.30 -13.66 -18.25
CA LYS A 94 -20.89 -14.08 -19.60
C LYS A 94 -19.56 -13.46 -20.07
N LYS A 95 -19.00 -12.48 -19.35
CA LYS A 95 -17.73 -11.84 -19.69
C LYS A 95 -16.68 -12.17 -18.62
N ASN A 96 -15.84 -13.15 -18.95
CA ASN A 96 -14.55 -13.52 -18.33
C ASN A 96 -14.60 -14.58 -17.21
N SER A 97 -14.30 -15.82 -17.62
CA SER A 97 -14.49 -17.09 -16.89
C SER A 97 -13.55 -17.34 -15.69
N ILE A 98 -12.62 -16.44 -15.35
CA ILE A 98 -11.61 -16.69 -14.30
C ILE A 98 -11.71 -15.75 -13.09
N TYR A 99 -12.43 -14.63 -13.23
CA TYR A 99 -12.64 -13.66 -12.16
C TYR A 99 -14.03 -13.87 -11.54
N GLY A 100 -14.08 -13.92 -10.22
CA GLY A 100 -15.32 -13.93 -9.45
C GLY A 100 -16.00 -12.55 -9.41
N GLY A 101 -16.95 -12.39 -8.50
CA GLY A 101 -17.90 -11.27 -8.45
C GLY A 101 -19.29 -11.68 -8.92
N HIS A 102 -19.60 -12.98 -8.89
CA HIS A 102 -20.89 -13.50 -9.31
C HIS A 102 -22.03 -13.00 -8.42
N GLY A 103 -23.01 -12.32 -9.04
CA GLY A 103 -24.15 -11.76 -8.31
C GLY A 103 -23.87 -10.41 -7.65
N ASP A 104 -22.64 -9.90 -7.73
CA ASP A 104 -22.36 -8.49 -7.44
C ASP A 104 -22.81 -7.62 -8.62
N GLY A 105 -23.29 -6.43 -8.30
CA GLY A 105 -23.60 -5.38 -9.26
C GLY A 105 -22.33 -4.73 -9.82
N GLN A 106 -22.42 -3.46 -10.22
CA GLN A 106 -21.22 -2.71 -10.56
C GLN A 106 -20.39 -2.46 -9.29
N HIS A 107 -19.20 -3.05 -9.23
CA HIS A 107 -18.24 -2.95 -8.13
C HIS A 107 -16.80 -2.78 -8.66
N LEU A 108 -15.86 -2.45 -7.78
CA LEU A 108 -14.44 -2.30 -8.12
C LEU A 108 -13.74 -3.65 -8.26
N GLY A 109 -12.89 -3.80 -9.30
CA GLY A 109 -12.01 -4.95 -9.46
C GLY A 109 -12.71 -6.29 -9.69
N GLY A 110 -12.14 -7.34 -9.11
CA GLY A 110 -12.58 -8.75 -9.11
C GLY A 110 -11.58 -9.61 -8.33
N TRP A 111 -11.87 -10.89 -8.13
CA TRP A 111 -10.99 -11.83 -7.41
C TRP A 111 -10.79 -13.13 -8.20
N THR A 112 -9.71 -13.86 -7.98
CA THR A 112 -9.48 -15.19 -8.57
C THR A 112 -9.46 -16.28 -7.50
N GLU A 113 -9.62 -17.55 -7.89
CA GLU A 113 -9.57 -18.68 -6.95
C GLU A 113 -8.34 -18.62 -6.04
N ILE A 114 -7.19 -18.33 -6.65
CA ILE A 114 -5.94 -18.00 -6.00
C ILE A 114 -5.10 -17.13 -6.93
N ASP A 115 -4.60 -16.01 -6.42
CA ASP A 115 -3.59 -15.21 -7.10
C ASP A 115 -2.21 -15.52 -6.51
N ILE A 116 -1.54 -16.51 -7.08
CA ILE A 116 -0.21 -16.92 -6.61
C ILE A 116 0.83 -15.81 -6.76
N ASN A 117 0.57 -14.82 -7.62
CA ASN A 117 1.51 -13.74 -7.89
C ASN A 117 1.54 -12.67 -6.79
N GLY A 118 0.52 -12.65 -5.93
CA GLY A 118 0.47 -11.81 -4.73
C GLY A 118 0.92 -12.52 -3.44
N LEU A 119 1.28 -13.81 -3.50
CA LEU A 119 1.65 -14.57 -2.31
C LEU A 119 3.15 -14.49 -2.04
N SER A 120 3.53 -14.07 -0.83
CA SER A 120 4.93 -14.12 -0.42
C SER A 120 5.16 -14.39 1.07
N PRO A 121 5.14 -15.67 1.51
CA PRO A 121 5.52 -16.06 2.87
C PRO A 121 6.88 -15.54 3.35
N PHE A 122 7.88 -15.40 2.48
CA PHE A 122 9.16 -14.80 2.85
C PHE A 122 9.00 -13.34 3.25
N LEU A 123 8.28 -12.57 2.44
CA LEU A 123 8.03 -11.16 2.75
C LEU A 123 7.13 -11.01 3.97
N TRP A 124 6.08 -11.82 4.13
CA TRP A 124 5.21 -11.75 5.29
C TRP A 124 5.95 -12.09 6.60
N ARG A 125 6.85 -13.08 6.56
CA ARG A 125 7.76 -13.36 7.68
C ARG A 125 8.66 -12.16 7.98
N HIS A 126 9.23 -11.56 6.93
CA HIS A 126 10.09 -10.37 7.07
C HIS A 126 9.34 -9.20 7.70
N MET A 127 8.09 -8.95 7.29
CA MET A 127 7.21 -7.96 7.89
C MET A 127 7.01 -8.18 9.40
N MET A 128 6.74 -9.42 9.80
CA MET A 128 6.54 -9.76 11.21
C MET A 128 7.82 -9.61 12.04
N THR A 129 8.96 -10.10 11.53
CA THR A 129 10.17 -10.23 12.35
C THR A 129 11.09 -9.02 12.29
N LYS A 130 11.23 -8.39 11.12
CA LYS A 130 12.11 -7.24 10.91
C LYS A 130 11.40 -5.94 11.27
N PHE A 131 10.18 -5.75 10.78
CA PHE A 131 9.43 -4.52 10.99
C PHE A 131 8.61 -4.55 12.29
N GLY A 132 8.48 -5.72 12.94
CA GLY A 132 7.71 -5.85 14.17
C GLY A 132 6.21 -5.70 13.95
N ILE A 133 5.69 -6.08 12.77
CA ILE A 133 4.26 -5.91 12.49
C ILE A 133 3.47 -6.96 13.29
N HIS A 134 2.59 -6.51 14.18
CA HIS A 134 1.71 -7.33 15.02
C HIS A 134 0.24 -7.26 14.59
N SER A 135 -0.13 -6.24 13.81
CA SER A 135 -1.49 -6.04 13.32
C SER A 135 -1.53 -5.53 11.87
N ILE A 136 -2.44 -6.08 11.05
CA ILE A 136 -2.58 -5.68 9.65
C ILE A 136 -4.04 -5.50 9.22
N ILE A 137 -4.27 -4.53 8.35
CA ILE A 137 -5.52 -4.41 7.60
C ILE A 137 -5.25 -4.70 6.12
N ASP A 138 -5.86 -5.76 5.61
CA ASP A 138 -5.70 -6.30 4.26
C ASP A 138 -6.81 -5.73 3.38
N VAL A 139 -6.49 -4.75 2.53
CA VAL A 139 -7.45 -3.98 1.72
C VAL A 139 -7.46 -4.51 0.30
N GLY A 140 -8.64 -4.92 -0.20
CA GLY A 140 -8.75 -5.67 -1.45
C GLY A 140 -8.30 -7.12 -1.26
N CYS A 141 -8.57 -7.70 -0.09
CA CYS A 141 -8.06 -9.01 0.32
C CYS A 141 -8.63 -10.19 -0.49
N GLY A 142 -9.64 -9.97 -1.33
CA GLY A 142 -10.32 -11.01 -2.10
C GLY A 142 -10.88 -12.09 -1.18
N ARG A 143 -10.44 -13.34 -1.34
CA ARG A 143 -10.89 -14.45 -0.48
C ARG A 143 -10.24 -14.45 0.91
N GLY A 144 -9.25 -13.59 1.18
CA GLY A 144 -8.50 -13.53 2.43
C GLY A 144 -7.34 -14.54 2.54
N ILE A 145 -6.67 -14.87 1.42
CA ILE A 145 -5.58 -15.86 1.39
C ILE A 145 -4.38 -15.39 2.23
N SER A 146 -3.90 -14.16 1.99
CA SER A 146 -2.86 -13.48 2.78
C SER A 146 -3.33 -13.23 4.22
N THR A 147 -4.54 -12.71 4.40
CA THR A 147 -5.12 -12.48 5.72
C THR A 147 -5.11 -13.76 6.58
N THR A 148 -5.45 -14.92 6.00
CA THR A 148 -5.42 -16.21 6.72
C THR A 148 -4.01 -16.56 7.17
N TRP A 149 -2.98 -16.27 6.37
CA TRP A 149 -1.58 -16.51 6.77
C TRP A 149 -1.21 -15.68 8.00
N PHE A 150 -1.56 -14.39 8.00
CA PHE A 150 -1.30 -13.48 9.11
C PHE A 150 -1.99 -13.96 10.40
N LEU A 151 -3.29 -14.29 10.32
CA LEU A 151 -4.06 -14.81 11.45
C LEU A 151 -3.45 -16.10 12.04
N MET A 152 -3.04 -17.03 11.18
CA MET A 152 -2.45 -18.31 11.62
C MET A 152 -1.06 -18.15 12.25
N ASN A 153 -0.37 -17.04 11.96
CA ASN A 153 0.90 -16.69 12.60
C ASN A 153 0.71 -15.77 13.83
N GLY A 154 -0.52 -15.65 14.33
CA GLY A 154 -0.82 -14.91 15.57
C GLY A 154 -0.93 -13.40 15.42
N MET A 155 -0.94 -12.89 14.19
CA MET A 155 -1.16 -11.48 13.90
C MET A 155 -2.65 -11.13 14.04
N ASP A 156 -2.93 -9.93 14.53
CA ASP A 156 -4.26 -9.34 14.50
C ASP A 156 -4.56 -8.78 13.10
N ALA A 157 -5.33 -9.52 12.29
CA ALA A 157 -5.60 -9.15 10.91
C ALA A 157 -7.09 -8.91 10.63
N LEU A 158 -7.38 -7.93 9.77
CA LEU A 158 -8.72 -7.66 9.26
C LEU A 158 -8.70 -7.57 7.72
N CYS A 159 -9.57 -8.34 7.08
CA CYS A 159 -9.77 -8.32 5.62
C CYS A 159 -10.89 -7.35 5.26
N VAL A 160 -10.66 -6.46 4.29
CA VAL A 160 -11.66 -5.53 3.74
C VAL A 160 -11.83 -5.82 2.25
N GLU A 161 -12.99 -6.31 1.86
CA GLU A 161 -13.29 -6.76 0.50
C GLU A 161 -14.64 -6.22 0.03
N GLY A 162 -14.73 -5.77 -1.22
CA GLY A 162 -15.96 -5.20 -1.77
C GLY A 162 -16.92 -6.25 -2.32
N SER A 163 -16.40 -7.34 -2.88
CA SER A 163 -17.19 -8.41 -3.51
C SER A 163 -17.85 -9.31 -2.46
N HIS A 164 -19.16 -9.48 -2.57
CA HIS A 164 -19.87 -10.46 -1.74
C HIS A 164 -19.62 -11.88 -2.20
N ASP A 165 -19.40 -12.08 -3.49
CA ASP A 165 -18.98 -13.38 -3.98
C ASP A 165 -17.66 -13.81 -3.34
N ALA A 166 -16.69 -12.89 -3.18
CA ALA A 166 -15.46 -13.16 -2.44
C ALA A 166 -15.72 -13.47 -0.97
N TYR A 167 -16.64 -12.75 -0.31
CA TYR A 167 -17.06 -13.02 1.07
C TYR A 167 -17.66 -14.42 1.22
N LEU A 168 -18.57 -14.81 0.33
CA LEU A 168 -19.18 -16.15 0.37
C LEU A 168 -18.12 -17.24 0.18
N ASN A 169 -17.16 -17.01 -0.71
CA ASN A 169 -16.08 -17.93 -1.05
C ASN A 169 -14.80 -17.74 -0.22
N SER A 170 -14.85 -16.96 0.86
CA SER A 170 -13.69 -16.64 1.69
C SER A 170 -13.08 -17.91 2.29
N VAL A 171 -11.74 -17.90 2.38
CA VAL A 171 -10.98 -18.95 3.06
C VAL A 171 -10.75 -18.64 4.54
N LEU A 172 -11.24 -17.51 5.04
CA LEU A 172 -11.02 -17.11 6.42
C LEU A 172 -11.69 -18.11 7.38
N PRO A 173 -11.01 -18.49 8.48
CA PRO A 173 -11.56 -19.47 9.43
C PRO A 173 -12.83 -18.97 10.15
N ASN A 174 -12.98 -17.65 10.33
CA ASN A 174 -14.15 -17.02 10.93
C ASN A 174 -14.44 -15.68 10.21
N LYS A 175 -14.88 -15.77 8.95
CA LYS A 175 -15.06 -14.61 8.07
C LYS A 175 -16.01 -13.55 8.65
N GLU A 176 -17.01 -13.95 9.42
CA GLU A 176 -17.99 -13.05 10.05
C GLU A 176 -17.33 -12.07 11.04
N GLN A 177 -16.16 -12.41 11.59
CA GLN A 177 -15.38 -11.57 12.50
C GLN A 177 -14.10 -11.02 11.87
N GLN A 178 -13.66 -11.61 10.77
CA GLN A 178 -12.34 -11.37 10.17
C GLN A 178 -12.42 -10.65 8.82
N MET A 179 -13.60 -10.52 8.24
CA MET A 179 -13.84 -9.84 6.98
C MET A 179 -14.91 -8.78 7.12
N VAL A 180 -14.68 -7.63 6.49
CA VAL A 180 -15.65 -6.57 6.32
C VAL A 180 -15.97 -6.42 4.85
N GLU A 181 -17.25 -6.64 4.51
CA GLU A 181 -17.76 -6.35 3.18
C GLU A 181 -17.91 -4.83 2.98
N HIS A 182 -17.00 -4.22 2.23
CA HIS A 182 -17.04 -2.80 1.92
C HIS A 182 -16.52 -2.51 0.50
N ASP A 183 -17.41 -2.01 -0.35
CA ASP A 183 -17.10 -1.53 -1.69
C ASP A 183 -16.77 -0.04 -1.65
N PHE A 184 -15.50 0.30 -1.90
CA PHE A 184 -15.01 1.67 -1.89
C PHE A 184 -15.59 2.55 -3.02
N SER A 185 -16.39 2.02 -3.94
CA SER A 185 -17.20 2.87 -4.84
C SER A 185 -18.39 3.51 -4.13
N ARG A 186 -18.83 2.94 -3.00
CA ARG A 186 -20.05 3.35 -2.27
C ARG A 186 -19.82 4.43 -1.22
N GLY A 187 -18.61 4.56 -0.71
CA GLY A 187 -18.28 5.55 0.31
C GLY A 187 -16.98 5.21 1.03
N PRO A 188 -16.54 6.04 1.98
CA PRO A 188 -15.33 5.78 2.75
C PRO A 188 -15.54 4.71 3.83
N TYR A 189 -14.47 4.02 4.20
CA TYR A 189 -14.44 3.10 5.34
C TYR A 189 -13.17 3.25 6.17
N TRP A 190 -13.29 3.04 7.48
CA TRP A 190 -12.17 2.89 8.42
C TRP A 190 -12.64 2.15 9.69
N PRO A 191 -11.80 1.29 10.27
CA PRO A 191 -12.07 0.63 11.55
C PRO A 191 -11.88 1.58 12.75
N GLN A 192 -12.32 1.17 13.94
CA GLN A 192 -12.14 1.97 15.16
C GLN A 192 -10.67 2.09 15.57
N LYS A 193 -9.97 0.96 15.65
CA LYS A 193 -8.55 0.89 16.03
C LYS A 193 -7.61 1.26 14.89
N THR A 194 -6.35 1.47 15.23
CA THR A 194 -5.23 1.59 14.28
C THR A 194 -4.49 0.25 14.16
N TYR A 195 -3.70 0.12 13.10
CA TYR A 195 -2.94 -1.08 12.75
C TYR A 195 -1.47 -0.73 12.52
N ASP A 196 -0.59 -1.71 12.65
CA ASP A 196 0.82 -1.54 12.33
C ASP A 196 1.02 -1.37 10.82
N ALA A 197 0.26 -2.12 10.02
CA ALA A 197 0.37 -2.06 8.57
C ALA A 197 -0.97 -2.13 7.82
N VAL A 198 -1.00 -1.53 6.63
CA VAL A 198 -1.91 -1.91 5.54
C VAL A 198 -1.16 -2.84 4.60
N TRP A 199 -1.80 -3.96 4.22
CA TRP A 199 -1.43 -4.77 3.08
C TRP A 199 -2.45 -4.54 1.97
N CYS A 200 -2.01 -4.13 0.78
CA CYS A 200 -2.89 -3.78 -0.33
C CYS A 200 -2.22 -4.21 -1.64
N VAL A 201 -2.48 -5.44 -2.05
CA VAL A 201 -1.87 -6.04 -3.25
C VAL A 201 -2.93 -6.22 -4.34
N GLU A 202 -2.62 -5.73 -5.54
CA GLU A 202 -3.49 -5.75 -6.74
C GLU A 202 -4.86 -5.13 -6.49
N PHE A 203 -4.87 -3.88 -6.01
CA PHE A 203 -6.11 -3.15 -5.69
C PHE A 203 -6.10 -1.73 -6.27
N LEU A 204 -4.98 -1.00 -6.16
CA LEU A 204 -4.93 0.43 -6.50
C LEU A 204 -5.31 0.72 -7.96
N GLU A 205 -4.86 -0.14 -8.88
CA GLU A 205 -5.14 -0.06 -10.31
C GLU A 205 -6.61 -0.25 -10.66
N HIS A 206 -7.40 -0.87 -9.77
CA HIS A 206 -8.83 -1.10 -9.94
C HIS A 206 -9.69 0.05 -9.42
N VAL A 207 -9.09 1.04 -8.74
CA VAL A 207 -9.83 2.14 -8.13
C VAL A 207 -9.54 3.47 -8.82
N GLY A 208 -10.53 3.94 -9.57
CA GLY A 208 -10.46 5.24 -10.24
C GLY A 208 -10.25 6.40 -9.25
N ARG A 209 -9.56 7.46 -9.70
CA ARG A 209 -9.24 8.67 -8.93
C ARG A 209 -10.42 9.28 -8.17
N ASN A 210 -11.63 9.18 -8.72
CA ASN A 210 -12.85 9.68 -8.09
C ASN A 210 -13.21 8.95 -6.77
N PHE A 211 -12.70 7.74 -6.56
CA PHE A 211 -12.91 6.93 -5.36
C PHE A 211 -11.71 6.91 -4.40
N HIS A 212 -10.59 7.59 -4.72
CA HIS A 212 -9.41 7.60 -3.83
C HIS A 212 -9.73 8.09 -2.42
N LYS A 213 -10.60 9.09 -2.31
CA LYS A 213 -11.09 9.62 -1.03
C LYS A 213 -11.79 8.57 -0.14
N ASN A 214 -12.20 7.43 -0.71
CA ASN A 214 -12.95 6.40 -0.01
C ASN A 214 -12.03 5.37 0.67
N TYR A 215 -10.91 4.97 0.04
CA TYR A 215 -9.96 4.02 0.68
C TYR A 215 -8.83 4.69 1.46
N LEU A 216 -8.50 5.95 1.17
CA LEU A 216 -7.46 6.66 1.95
C LEU A 216 -7.76 6.75 3.47
N PRO A 217 -9.02 6.88 3.93
CA PRO A 217 -9.35 6.80 5.36
C PRO A 217 -8.91 5.49 6.04
N VAL A 218 -9.10 4.33 5.41
CA VAL A 218 -8.61 3.06 5.98
C VAL A 218 -7.08 3.01 5.98
N PHE A 219 -6.41 3.55 4.95
CA PHE A 219 -4.95 3.62 4.92
C PHE A 219 -4.39 4.51 6.05
N ARG A 220 -5.09 5.59 6.38
CA ARG A 220 -4.74 6.47 7.51
C ARG A 220 -4.86 5.79 8.87
N LYS A 221 -5.45 4.61 8.97
CA LYS A 221 -5.47 3.82 10.21
C LYS A 221 -4.23 2.95 10.41
N ALA A 222 -3.28 2.92 9.49
CA ALA A 222 -2.05 2.15 9.65
C ALA A 222 -0.79 3.00 9.77
N ALA A 223 0.22 2.49 10.49
CA ALA A 223 1.54 3.11 10.62
C ALA A 223 2.41 2.90 9.37
N MET A 224 2.35 1.73 8.74
CA MET A 224 3.05 1.40 7.50
C MET A 224 2.07 1.02 6.40
N LEU A 225 2.37 1.34 5.16
CA LEU A 225 1.58 0.94 3.99
C LEU A 225 2.46 0.12 3.07
N PHE A 226 2.02 -1.10 2.74
CA PHE A 226 2.63 -1.97 1.73
C PHE A 226 1.62 -2.10 0.60
N VAL A 227 1.87 -1.39 -0.50
CA VAL A 227 0.91 -1.30 -1.60
C VAL A 227 1.55 -1.74 -2.90
N THR A 228 0.85 -2.49 -3.74
CA THR A 228 1.26 -2.69 -5.14
C THR A 228 0.39 -1.87 -6.07
N HIS A 229 0.89 -1.70 -7.29
CA HIS A 229 0.15 -1.12 -8.39
C HIS A 229 0.57 -1.81 -9.68
N SER A 230 -0.29 -1.71 -10.69
CA SER A 230 0.05 -2.14 -12.04
C SER A 230 0.67 -1.01 -12.87
N THR A 231 1.57 -1.39 -13.77
CA THR A 231 2.14 -0.53 -14.82
C THR A 231 1.64 -0.93 -16.22
N TRP A 232 0.68 -1.87 -16.30
CA TRP A 232 0.12 -2.38 -17.55
C TRP A 232 -1.41 -2.59 -17.46
N GLY A 233 -2.05 -2.67 -18.64
CA GLY A 233 -3.51 -2.86 -18.77
C GLY A 233 -3.98 -4.22 -18.26
N GLY A 234 -5.23 -4.33 -17.81
CA GLY A 234 -5.75 -5.59 -17.28
C GLY A 234 -7.26 -5.54 -17.05
N TRP A 235 -7.81 -6.62 -16.48
CA TRP A 235 -9.22 -6.67 -16.13
C TRP A 235 -9.56 -5.56 -15.14
N HIS A 236 -10.47 -4.66 -15.49
CA HIS A 236 -10.87 -3.54 -14.64
C HIS A 236 -9.70 -2.68 -14.13
N HIS A 237 -8.55 -2.64 -14.82
CA HIS A 237 -7.52 -1.66 -14.51
C HIS A 237 -7.96 -0.32 -15.08
N VAL A 238 -8.28 0.61 -14.20
CA VAL A 238 -8.79 1.95 -14.55
C VAL A 238 -7.85 3.07 -14.09
N GLU A 239 -6.86 2.76 -13.27
CA GLU A 239 -5.90 3.74 -12.72
C GLU A 239 -4.47 3.18 -12.74
N ILE A 240 -3.87 3.09 -13.92
CA ILE A 240 -2.52 2.52 -14.12
C ILE A 240 -1.50 3.65 -14.21
N HIS A 241 -0.48 3.63 -13.35
CA HIS A 241 0.57 4.67 -13.32
C HIS A 241 1.93 4.11 -12.89
N THR A 242 2.97 4.92 -13.07
CA THR A 242 4.35 4.64 -12.63
C THR A 242 4.52 4.81 -11.13
N ASP A 243 5.62 4.28 -10.58
CA ASP A 243 6.02 4.43 -9.17
C ASP A 243 6.00 5.91 -8.73
N ASP A 244 6.67 6.80 -9.48
CA ASP A 244 6.73 8.24 -9.16
C ASP A 244 5.36 8.89 -9.01
N TRP A 245 4.39 8.46 -9.81
CA TRP A 245 3.03 9.00 -9.73
C TRP A 245 2.36 8.58 -8.44
N TRP A 246 2.47 7.29 -8.06
CA TRP A 246 1.91 6.77 -6.81
C TRP A 246 2.61 7.35 -5.58
N ILE A 247 3.94 7.51 -5.65
CA ILE A 247 4.74 8.19 -4.63
C ILE A 247 4.20 9.59 -4.39
N HIS A 248 4.16 10.44 -5.42
CA HIS A 248 3.62 11.80 -5.28
C HIS A 248 2.16 11.81 -4.84
N LYS A 249 1.35 10.86 -5.33
CA LYS A 249 -0.07 10.76 -4.98
C LYS A 249 -0.27 10.46 -3.50
N PHE A 250 0.56 9.61 -2.90
CA PHE A 250 0.44 9.25 -1.48
C PHE A 250 1.13 10.25 -0.56
N GLU A 251 2.22 10.87 -1.00
CA GLU A 251 2.87 11.98 -0.29
C GLU A 251 1.94 13.20 -0.16
N LEU A 252 1.11 13.48 -1.17
CA LEU A 252 0.04 14.48 -1.08
C LEU A 252 -0.90 14.26 0.12
N TYR A 253 -1.06 13.01 0.57
CA TYR A 253 -1.90 12.64 1.70
C TYR A 253 -1.13 12.46 3.01
N GLY A 254 0.13 12.91 3.06
CA GLY A 254 0.96 12.92 4.28
C GLY A 254 1.68 11.61 4.57
N PHE A 255 1.60 10.62 3.68
CA PHE A 255 2.38 9.39 3.80
C PHE A 255 3.81 9.63 3.31
N LYS A 256 4.81 9.28 4.12
CA LYS A 256 6.22 9.42 3.77
C LYS A 256 6.69 8.19 2.99
N TYR A 257 7.16 8.38 1.76
CA TYR A 257 7.75 7.29 1.00
C TYR A 257 9.05 6.76 1.65
N MET A 258 9.25 5.45 1.65
CA MET A 258 10.39 4.76 2.26
C MET A 258 11.17 4.00 1.17
N PRO A 259 12.11 4.65 0.47
CA PRO A 259 12.79 4.06 -0.68
C PRO A 259 13.63 2.84 -0.31
N GLU A 260 14.37 2.88 0.81
CA GLU A 260 15.22 1.76 1.24
C GLU A 260 14.37 0.53 1.59
N LEU A 261 13.28 0.73 2.35
CA LEU A 261 12.35 -0.36 2.67
C LEU A 261 11.64 -0.87 1.44
N THR A 262 11.32 -0.01 0.47
CA THR A 262 10.72 -0.40 -0.80
C THR A 262 11.64 -1.33 -1.59
N ILE A 263 12.94 -1.02 -1.64
CA ILE A 263 13.95 -1.89 -2.27
C ILE A 263 14.03 -3.22 -1.51
N GLU A 264 14.15 -3.16 -0.19
CA GLU A 264 14.25 -4.33 0.68
C GLU A 264 13.07 -5.29 0.48
N VAL A 265 11.82 -4.82 0.53
CA VAL A 265 10.64 -5.68 0.38
C VAL A 265 10.55 -6.32 -1.02
N ARG A 266 10.89 -5.56 -2.07
CA ARG A 266 10.92 -6.07 -3.45
C ARG A 266 12.00 -7.14 -3.59
N GLU A 267 13.16 -6.95 -2.97
CA GLU A 267 14.23 -7.95 -2.95
C GLU A 267 13.84 -9.21 -2.18
N THR A 268 13.19 -9.08 -1.02
CA THR A 268 12.67 -10.23 -0.27
C THR A 268 11.64 -11.02 -1.08
N ALA A 269 10.73 -10.35 -1.79
CA ALA A 269 9.81 -11.03 -2.70
C ALA A 269 10.54 -11.74 -3.85
N ARG A 270 11.59 -11.14 -4.43
CA ARG A 270 12.40 -11.81 -5.47
C ARG A 270 13.16 -13.01 -4.92
N GLN A 271 13.60 -12.99 -3.66
CA GLN A 271 14.23 -14.15 -3.03
C GLN A 271 13.29 -15.35 -2.95
N GLU A 272 11.99 -15.13 -2.73
CA GLU A 272 11.01 -16.20 -2.75
C GLU A 272 10.87 -16.86 -4.12
N ALA A 273 10.94 -16.11 -5.22
CA ALA A 273 10.94 -16.69 -6.56
C ALA A 273 12.16 -17.62 -6.80
N MET A 274 13.29 -17.31 -6.15
CA MET A 274 14.54 -18.05 -6.32
C MET A 274 14.69 -19.23 -5.36
N GLN A 275 14.16 -19.12 -4.14
CA GLN A 275 14.47 -20.01 -3.02
C GLN A 275 13.22 -20.49 -2.27
N GLY A 276 12.05 -19.96 -2.61
CA GLY A 276 10.80 -20.32 -1.97
C GLY A 276 10.37 -21.75 -2.29
N PRO A 277 9.55 -22.37 -1.42
CA PRO A 277 8.88 -23.60 -1.77
C PRO A 277 7.90 -23.37 -2.94
N PRO A 278 7.43 -24.44 -3.61
CA PRO A 278 6.29 -24.33 -4.50
C PRO A 278 5.12 -23.60 -3.82
N ALA A 279 4.40 -22.79 -4.59
CA ALA A 279 3.17 -22.17 -4.14
C ALA A 279 2.16 -23.23 -3.68
N VAL A 280 1.16 -22.82 -2.90
CA VAL A 280 0.17 -23.73 -2.30
C VAL A 280 -0.62 -24.58 -3.31
N ASN A 281 -0.66 -24.17 -4.59
CA ASN A 281 -1.27 -24.94 -5.69
C ASN A 281 -0.27 -25.86 -6.42
N GLY A 282 0.98 -25.95 -5.97
CA GLY A 282 2.06 -26.73 -6.57
C GLY A 282 2.83 -26.03 -7.69
N ALA A 283 2.45 -24.82 -8.08
CA ALA A 283 3.19 -24.04 -9.08
C ALA A 283 4.52 -23.52 -8.50
N PRO A 284 5.52 -23.18 -9.35
CA PRO A 284 6.70 -22.47 -8.90
C PRO A 284 6.33 -21.15 -8.18
N PRO A 285 7.07 -20.74 -7.14
CA PRO A 285 6.83 -19.45 -6.50
C PRO A 285 7.12 -18.31 -7.48
N ASN A 286 6.15 -17.40 -7.65
CA ASN A 286 6.30 -16.26 -8.55
C ASN A 286 5.57 -15.02 -8.00
N PRO A 287 6.06 -14.35 -6.96
CA PRO A 287 5.42 -13.17 -6.37
C PRO A 287 5.57 -11.90 -7.24
N GLN A 288 5.35 -12.00 -8.54
CA GLN A 288 5.62 -10.92 -9.50
C GLN A 288 4.84 -9.64 -9.23
N ASN A 289 3.63 -9.73 -8.66
CA ASN A 289 2.81 -8.56 -8.36
C ASN A 289 3.48 -7.70 -7.27
N LEU A 290 4.32 -8.33 -6.42
CA LEU A 290 5.04 -7.66 -5.35
C LEU A 290 6.30 -6.92 -5.84
N TYR A 291 6.71 -7.10 -7.10
CA TYR A 291 7.88 -6.41 -7.64
C TYR A 291 7.66 -4.91 -7.85
N ASN A 292 6.40 -4.48 -7.90
CA ASN A 292 5.98 -3.08 -7.93
C ASN A 292 5.54 -2.56 -6.56
N MET A 293 5.83 -3.29 -5.47
CA MET A 293 5.44 -2.84 -4.14
C MET A 293 6.08 -1.50 -3.77
N LEU A 294 5.33 -0.58 -3.18
CA LEU A 294 5.81 0.65 -2.59
C LEU A 294 5.53 0.63 -1.09
N VAL A 295 6.50 1.13 -0.31
CA VAL A 295 6.39 1.23 1.15
C VAL A 295 6.30 2.68 1.56
N PHE A 296 5.30 2.99 2.39
CA PHE A 296 5.15 4.31 2.99
C PHE A 296 5.01 4.20 4.52
N PHE A 297 5.41 5.27 5.20
CA PHE A 297 5.21 5.44 6.64
C PHE A 297 4.20 6.55 6.91
N ASN A 298 3.32 6.34 7.87
CA ASN A 298 2.34 7.30 8.35
C ASN A 298 2.75 7.76 9.77
N PRO A 299 3.42 8.92 9.90
CA PRO A 299 3.88 9.40 11.20
C PRO A 299 2.77 9.61 12.22
N ALA A 300 1.55 9.94 11.76
CA ALA A 300 0.42 10.22 12.65
C ALA A 300 -0.09 8.97 13.39
N VAL A 301 0.10 7.77 12.81
CA VAL A 301 -0.23 6.49 13.47
C VAL A 301 1.02 5.89 14.11
N GLY A 302 2.14 5.87 13.41
CA GLY A 302 3.38 5.25 13.92
C GLY A 302 3.93 5.88 15.19
N ALA A 303 3.57 7.13 15.50
CA ALA A 303 3.94 7.80 16.75
C ALA A 303 3.03 7.45 17.95
N LEU A 304 1.94 6.70 17.77
CA LEU A 304 1.05 6.33 18.87
C LEU A 304 1.68 5.22 19.73
N PRO A 305 1.47 5.22 21.07
CA PRO A 305 2.13 4.28 21.98
C PRO A 305 1.93 2.80 21.65
N GLN A 306 0.76 2.42 21.12
CA GLN A 306 0.47 1.04 20.74
C GLN A 306 1.26 0.52 19.53
N HIS A 307 1.98 1.39 18.81
CA HIS A 307 2.84 1.04 17.68
C HIS A 307 4.34 1.18 18.00
N ALA A 308 4.69 1.42 19.26
CA ALA A 308 6.06 1.68 19.69
C ALA A 308 7.01 0.47 19.56
N HIS A 309 6.47 -0.72 19.24
CA HIS A 309 7.22 -1.95 18.97
C HIS A 309 7.71 -2.08 17.53
N LEU A 310 7.27 -1.21 16.62
CA LEU A 310 7.72 -1.21 15.23
C LEU A 310 9.23 -1.02 15.12
N PHE A 311 9.81 -1.53 14.03
CA PHE A 311 11.25 -1.58 13.79
C PHE A 311 11.97 -2.43 14.85
N ALA A 312 11.55 -3.69 14.95
CA ALA A 312 11.92 -4.66 15.98
C ALA A 312 13.39 -5.15 15.95
N GLU A 313 14.30 -4.37 15.36
CA GLU A 313 15.73 -4.68 15.43
C GLU A 313 16.23 -4.59 16.88
N PRO A 314 17.13 -5.50 17.32
CA PRO A 314 17.68 -5.42 18.64
C PRO A 314 18.48 -4.12 18.85
N GLY A 315 18.41 -3.54 20.06
CA GLY A 315 19.05 -2.25 20.37
C GLY A 315 20.50 -2.34 20.84
N CYS A 316 20.91 -3.45 21.49
CA CYS A 316 22.22 -3.55 22.13
C CYS A 316 23.32 -3.97 21.15
N TYR A 317 24.55 -3.52 21.39
CA TYR A 317 25.65 -3.73 20.46
C TYR A 317 26.34 -5.09 20.65
N LYS A 318 26.73 -5.75 19.56
CA LYS A 318 27.73 -6.83 19.58
C LYS A 318 29.10 -6.24 19.23
N PRO A 319 30.20 -6.69 19.88
CA PRO A 319 31.55 -6.31 19.47
C PRO A 319 31.74 -6.45 17.96
N PRO A 320 32.44 -5.50 17.31
CA PRO A 320 32.58 -5.53 15.86
C PRO A 320 33.35 -6.77 15.43
N GLN A 321 32.85 -7.46 14.41
CA GLN A 321 33.52 -8.60 13.81
C GLN A 321 34.27 -8.16 12.56
N LYS A 322 35.47 -8.70 12.29
CA LYS A 322 36.14 -8.46 11.01
C LYS A 322 35.58 -9.41 9.96
N ALA A 323 35.07 -8.85 8.86
CA ALA A 323 34.76 -9.58 7.64
C ALA A 323 36.05 -10.12 6.99
N PRO A 324 35.95 -11.12 6.10
CA PRO A 324 37.09 -11.63 5.33
C PRO A 324 37.83 -10.56 4.51
N ASP A 325 37.14 -9.49 4.10
CA ASP A 325 37.71 -8.35 3.38
C ASP A 325 38.32 -7.26 4.29
N GLY A 326 38.38 -7.51 5.61
CA GLY A 326 38.91 -6.59 6.60
C GLY A 326 37.93 -5.52 7.10
N LYS A 327 36.71 -5.43 6.55
CA LYS A 327 35.71 -4.48 7.03
C LYS A 327 35.14 -4.89 8.39
N LEU A 328 34.86 -3.91 9.24
CA LEU A 328 34.17 -4.15 10.51
C LEU A 328 32.67 -4.31 10.28
N ILE A 329 32.15 -5.49 10.61
CA ILE A 329 30.72 -5.79 10.65
C ILE A 329 30.20 -5.42 12.03
N ARG A 330 29.23 -4.52 12.07
CA ARG A 330 28.46 -4.16 13.26
C ARG A 330 27.15 -4.93 13.23
N LYS A 331 26.83 -5.64 14.31
CA LYS A 331 25.55 -6.33 14.48
C LYS A 331 24.99 -6.01 15.85
N ASN A 332 23.67 -6.01 15.96
CA ASN A 332 23.01 -5.80 17.23
C ASN A 332 22.64 -7.15 17.88
N ARG A 333 22.33 -7.11 19.17
CA ARG A 333 21.86 -8.20 20.02
C ARG A 333 20.74 -7.72 20.94
N ASP A 334 20.01 -8.67 21.48
CA ASP A 334 19.06 -8.40 22.54
C ASP A 334 19.79 -7.87 23.77
N CYS A 335 19.22 -6.81 24.34
CA CYS A 335 19.68 -6.23 25.59
C CYS A 335 19.39 -7.19 26.75
N GLY A 336 20.30 -7.26 27.72
CA GLY A 336 20.14 -8.10 28.91
C GLY A 336 20.29 -9.60 28.63
N GLY A 337 20.85 -9.97 27.47
CA GLY A 337 21.32 -11.31 27.17
C GLY A 337 22.56 -11.73 27.99
N PRO A 338 23.11 -12.93 27.74
CA PRO A 338 24.30 -13.41 28.44
C PRO A 338 25.46 -12.42 28.36
N ALA A 339 26.27 -12.35 29.42
CA ALA A 339 27.48 -11.54 29.43
C ALA A 339 28.37 -11.87 28.23
N ILE A 340 28.73 -10.85 27.45
CA ILE A 340 29.74 -10.97 26.40
C ILE A 340 31.08 -10.66 27.05
N GLU A 341 32.11 -11.45 26.73
CA GLU A 341 33.47 -11.24 27.22
C GLU A 341 33.92 -9.79 26.96
N GLY A 342 34.29 -9.07 28.04
CA GLY A 342 34.67 -7.66 27.98
C GLY A 342 33.52 -6.64 28.02
N MET A 343 32.28 -7.07 28.23
CA MET A 343 31.11 -6.18 28.39
C MET A 343 30.28 -6.54 29.63
N SER A 344 29.89 -5.53 30.40
CA SER A 344 28.93 -5.66 31.48
C SER A 344 27.53 -5.88 30.88
N SER A 345 26.90 -7.04 31.11
CA SER A 345 25.50 -7.28 30.72
C SER A 345 24.49 -6.90 31.81
N GLY A 346 24.96 -6.58 33.01
CA GLY A 346 24.12 -6.24 34.16
C GLY A 346 23.50 -4.85 34.10
N GLU A 347 24.01 -3.97 33.22
CA GLU A 347 23.51 -2.60 33.03
C GLU A 347 22.45 -2.51 31.90
N GLU A 348 22.30 -3.57 31.10
CA GLU A 348 21.37 -3.60 29.97
C GLU A 348 19.95 -3.95 30.44
N THR A 349 18.97 -3.17 30.00
CA THR A 349 17.56 -3.48 30.28
C THR A 349 17.00 -4.38 29.16
N PRO A 350 16.52 -5.59 29.48
CA PRO A 350 15.87 -6.44 28.48
C PRO A 350 14.64 -5.78 27.88
N LEU A 351 14.44 -5.98 26.58
CA LEU A 351 13.24 -5.49 25.89
C LEU A 351 12.03 -6.31 26.35
N PRO A 352 10.94 -5.67 26.84
CA PRO A 352 9.75 -6.40 27.28
C PRO A 352 9.12 -7.21 26.13
N PRO A 353 8.48 -8.37 26.39
CA PRO A 353 7.96 -9.26 25.34
C PRO A 353 7.02 -8.60 24.34
N GLN A 354 6.22 -7.60 24.75
CA GLN A 354 5.30 -6.89 23.87
C GLN A 354 5.99 -6.01 22.81
N PHE A 355 7.28 -5.72 22.98
CA PHE A 355 8.10 -5.01 22.00
C PHE A 355 8.93 -5.94 21.12
N GLN A 356 8.90 -7.25 21.40
CA GLN A 356 9.60 -8.25 20.60
C GLN A 356 8.72 -8.65 19.41
N PRO A 357 9.33 -9.04 18.27
CA PRO A 357 8.56 -9.48 17.11
C PRO A 357 7.79 -10.78 17.40
N LEU A 358 6.63 -10.94 16.75
CA LEU A 358 5.88 -12.19 16.81
C LEU A 358 6.70 -13.37 16.25
N PRO A 359 6.69 -14.54 16.92
CA PRO A 359 7.41 -15.71 16.43
C PRO A 359 6.70 -16.30 15.20
N VAL A 360 7.46 -16.56 14.13
CA VAL A 360 6.96 -17.23 12.93
C VAL A 360 7.39 -18.70 12.97
N LEU A 361 6.43 -19.60 13.21
CA LEU A 361 6.69 -21.03 13.37
C LEU A 361 6.43 -21.79 12.06
N GLU A 362 7.34 -22.70 11.68
CA GLU A 362 7.15 -23.56 10.50
C GLU A 362 5.86 -24.39 10.56
N ALA A 363 5.42 -24.77 11.76
CA ALA A 363 4.16 -25.47 11.96
C ALA A 363 2.94 -24.63 11.53
N ASN A 364 3.00 -23.30 11.67
CA ASN A 364 1.93 -22.40 11.25
C ASN A 364 1.90 -22.25 9.72
N GLN A 365 3.08 -22.22 9.09
CA GLN A 365 3.20 -22.26 7.63
C GLN A 365 2.49 -23.51 7.06
N ARG A 366 2.82 -24.70 7.59
CA ARG A 366 2.20 -25.95 7.13
C ARG A 366 0.68 -25.96 7.32
N LYS A 367 0.19 -25.49 8.47
CA LYS A 367 -1.25 -25.37 8.74
C LYS A 367 -1.95 -24.47 7.72
N TRP A 368 -1.32 -23.36 7.35
CA TRP A 368 -1.86 -22.45 6.34
C TRP A 368 -1.89 -23.13 4.96
N GLU A 369 -0.81 -23.78 4.55
CA GLU A 369 -0.75 -24.49 3.26
C GLU A 369 -1.84 -25.58 3.17
N GLU A 370 -1.97 -26.42 4.20
CA GLU A 370 -3.00 -27.46 4.29
C GLU A 370 -4.42 -26.87 4.22
N HIS A 371 -4.64 -25.75 4.91
CA HIS A 371 -5.91 -25.04 4.91
C HIS A 371 -6.25 -24.53 3.51
N ILE A 372 -5.36 -23.81 2.84
CA ILE A 372 -5.60 -23.28 1.49
C ILE A 372 -5.79 -24.42 0.47
N GLN A 373 -4.98 -25.47 0.56
CA GLN A 373 -5.12 -26.65 -0.32
C GLN A 373 -6.48 -27.35 -0.16
N LYS A 374 -7.04 -27.38 1.05
CA LYS A 374 -8.40 -27.90 1.28
C LYS A 374 -9.42 -27.09 0.48
N PHE A 375 -9.32 -25.76 0.49
CA PHE A 375 -10.23 -24.90 -0.28
C PHE A 375 -10.09 -25.10 -1.78
N ILE A 376 -8.87 -25.15 -2.32
CA ILE A 376 -8.62 -25.41 -3.74
C ILE A 376 -9.26 -26.75 -4.16
N LYS A 377 -9.07 -27.82 -3.37
CA LYS A 377 -9.66 -29.14 -3.65
C LYS A 377 -11.19 -29.13 -3.62
N THR A 378 -11.81 -28.33 -2.74
CA THR A 378 -13.27 -28.21 -2.65
C THR A 378 -13.88 -27.30 -3.72
N SER A 379 -13.09 -26.35 -4.24
CA SER A 379 -13.48 -25.41 -5.30
C SER A 379 -13.35 -26.01 -6.71
N ALA A 380 -12.58 -27.10 -6.88
CA ALA A 380 -12.47 -27.82 -8.14
C ALA A 380 -13.84 -28.42 -8.57
N PRO A 381 -14.27 -28.24 -9.83
CA PRO A 381 -15.53 -28.79 -10.31
C PRO A 381 -15.55 -30.33 -10.17
N VAL A 382 -16.68 -30.86 -9.69
CA VAL A 382 -16.94 -32.31 -9.43
C VAL A 382 -16.84 -33.21 -10.69
N ALA A 383 -16.39 -32.68 -11.83
CA ALA A 383 -16.40 -33.33 -13.14
C ALA A 383 -15.32 -34.41 -13.38
N ALA A 384 -14.77 -35.04 -12.33
CA ALA A 384 -13.77 -36.11 -12.47
C ALA A 384 -13.90 -37.24 -11.42
N LYS A 385 -15.13 -37.58 -11.01
CA LYS A 385 -15.36 -38.75 -10.14
C LYS A 385 -16.23 -39.87 -10.74
N ASN A 386 -16.62 -39.77 -12.01
CA ASN A 386 -17.27 -40.86 -12.75
C ASN A 386 -16.66 -40.96 -14.16
N ALA A 387 -15.47 -41.55 -14.26
CA ALA A 387 -14.91 -42.06 -15.52
C ALA A 387 -14.47 -43.50 -15.29
#